data_AF-A0A4Q5YXP9-F1
#
_entry.id   AF-A0A4Q5YXP9-F1
#
_cell.length_a   1.000
_cell.length_b   1.000
_cell.length_c   1.000
_cell.angle_alpha   90.00
_cell.angle_beta   90.00
_cell.angle_gamma   90.00
#
_symmetry.space_group_name_H-M   'P 1'
#
loop_
_entity.id
_entity.type
_entity.pdbx_description
1 polymer ?
#
loop_
_entity_poly.entity_id
_entity_poly.type
_entity_poly.pdbx_seq_one_letter_code
_entity_poly.pdbx_strand_id
1 'polypeptide(L)'
;MNDHLRDAIRNIAKGDTRFAESFFLRPGGRRYLENISLILLHTLVPHSTEKEEMYQGFVEVLDHMESRIQRQYEGEAILEETLHKNDAD
;
A
#
# COMPACT_ATOMS: atom_id res chain seq x y z
N MET A 1 -16.67 -2.27 -14.49
CA MET A 1 -15.57 -2.00 -13.53
C MET A 1 -14.28 -2.01 -14.35
N ASN A 2 -13.49 -0.94 -14.31
CA ASN A 2 -12.31 -0.76 -15.17
C ASN A 2 -11.28 -1.88 -14.93
N ASP A 3 -10.80 -2.55 -15.99
CA ASP A 3 -9.88 -3.69 -15.89
C ASP A 3 -8.58 -3.32 -15.16
N HIS A 4 -8.12 -2.07 -15.29
CA HIS A 4 -6.98 -1.54 -14.56
C HIS A 4 -7.17 -1.53 -13.04
N LEU A 5 -8.39 -1.26 -12.57
CA LEU A 5 -8.70 -1.27 -11.13
C LEU A 5 -8.73 -2.71 -10.60
N ARG A 6 -9.26 -3.65 -11.40
CA ARG A 6 -9.28 -5.07 -11.05
C ARG A 6 -7.86 -5.63 -10.96
N ASP A 7 -6.98 -5.29 -11.89
CA ASP A 7 -5.59 -5.73 -11.88
C ASP A 7 -4.79 -5.09 -10.73
N ALA A 8 -5.02 -3.81 -10.43
CA ALA A 8 -4.44 -3.15 -9.27
C ALA A 8 -4.83 -3.84 -7.95
N ILE A 9 -6.12 -4.13 -7.75
CA ILE A 9 -6.61 -4.86 -6.56
C ILE A 9 -5.98 -6.27 -6.49
N ARG A 10 -5.87 -6.96 -7.62
CA ARG A 10 -5.32 -8.32 -7.70
C ARG A 10 -3.83 -8.37 -7.40
N ASN A 11 -3.07 -7.35 -7.83
CA ASN A 11 -1.64 -7.23 -7.55
C ASN A 11 -1.39 -6.85 -6.08
N ILE A 12 -2.18 -5.92 -5.53
CA ILE A 12 -2.17 -5.59 -4.10
C ILE A 12 -2.47 -6.82 -3.25
N ALA A 13 -3.51 -7.61 -3.61
CA ALA A 13 -3.89 -8.82 -2.89
C ALA A 13 -2.83 -9.94 -2.94
N LYS A 14 -1.95 -9.94 -3.95
CA LYS A 14 -0.79 -10.85 -4.04
C LYS A 14 0.43 -10.34 -3.26
N GLY A 15 0.30 -9.18 -2.61
CA GLY A 15 1.40 -8.54 -1.88
C GLY A 15 2.45 -7.93 -2.80
N ASP A 16 2.10 -7.59 -4.05
CA ASP A 16 2.94 -6.73 -4.89
C ASP A 16 2.76 -5.28 -4.44
N THR A 17 3.73 -4.80 -3.66
CA THR A 17 3.72 -3.46 -3.07
C THR A 17 4.09 -2.38 -4.07
N ARG A 18 4.65 -2.70 -5.24
CA ARG A 18 5.19 -1.71 -6.20
C ARG A 18 4.17 -0.67 -6.66
N PHE A 19 2.92 -1.08 -6.83
CA PHE A 19 1.86 -0.14 -7.21
C PHE A 19 1.50 0.80 -6.05
N ALA A 20 1.36 0.25 -4.85
CA ALA A 20 1.02 1.00 -3.64
C ALA A 20 2.17 1.89 -3.17
N GLU A 21 3.41 1.46 -3.37
CA GLU A 21 4.65 2.17 -3.06
C GLU A 21 4.66 3.57 -3.67
N SER A 22 4.25 3.71 -4.93
CA SER A 22 4.15 5.01 -5.59
C SER A 22 3.22 6.01 -4.88
N PHE A 23 2.21 5.51 -4.15
CA PHE A 23 1.32 6.33 -3.32
C PHE A 23 1.96 6.65 -1.97
N PHE A 24 2.62 5.69 -1.32
CA PHE A 24 3.26 5.92 -0.02
C PHE A 24 4.48 6.86 -0.09
N LEU A 25 5.24 6.83 -1.19
CA LEU A 25 6.39 7.72 -1.38
C LEU A 25 6.02 9.19 -1.64
N ARG A 26 4.74 9.49 -1.91
CA ARG A 26 4.27 10.85 -2.20
C ARG A 26 3.63 11.47 -0.96
N PRO A 27 3.92 12.75 -0.65
CA PRO A 27 3.22 13.47 0.40
C PRO A 27 1.70 13.38 0.22
N GLY A 28 1.02 12.80 1.22
CA GLY A 28 -0.45 12.67 1.23
C GLY A 28 -1.02 11.52 0.38
N GLY A 29 -0.21 10.68 -0.27
CA GLY A 29 -0.74 9.58 -1.08
C GLY A 29 -1.42 8.49 -0.24
N ARG A 30 -0.99 8.25 1.00
CA ARG A 30 -1.75 7.45 1.97
C ARG A 30 -3.16 8.00 2.18
N ARG A 31 -3.28 9.30 2.46
CA ARG A 31 -4.57 9.97 2.68
C ARG A 31 -5.47 9.90 1.44
N TYR A 32 -4.88 9.91 0.24
CA TYR A 32 -5.61 9.69 -1.00
C TYR A 32 -6.25 8.28 -1.06
N LEU A 33 -5.51 7.23 -0.65
CA LEU A 33 -6.04 5.87 -0.58
C LEU A 33 -7.17 5.74 0.44
N GLU A 34 -7.02 6.34 1.62
CA GLU A 34 -8.07 6.40 2.66
C GLU A 34 -9.33 7.13 2.16
N ASN A 35 -9.16 8.26 1.47
CA ASN A 35 -10.30 9.01 0.93
C ASN A 35 -11.03 8.22 -0.17
N ILE A 36 -10.30 7.51 -1.03
CA ILE A 36 -10.91 6.65 -2.05
C ILE A 36 -11.69 5.51 -1.40
N SER A 37 -11.14 4.87 -0.37
CA SER A 37 -11.83 3.76 0.29
C SER A 37 -13.13 4.21 0.94
N LEU A 38 -13.15 5.39 1.59
CA LEU A 38 -14.37 6.00 2.09
C LEU A 38 -15.40 6.23 0.98
N ILE A 39 -14.99 6.82 -0.15
CA ILE A 39 -15.89 7.05 -1.29
C ILE A 39 -16.46 5.72 -1.80
N LEU A 40 -15.62 4.68 -1.94
CA LEU A 40 -16.04 3.37 -2.42
C LEU A 40 -16.99 2.68 -1.43
N LEU A 41 -16.74 2.74 -0.12
CA LEU A 41 -17.62 2.18 0.90
C LEU A 41 -18.99 2.86 0.90
N HIS A 42 -19.02 4.19 0.77
CA HIS A 42 -20.27 4.94 0.70
C HIS A 42 -21.03 4.74 -0.61
N THR A 43 -20.35 4.43 -1.71
CA THR A 43 -20.97 4.26 -3.03
C THR A 43 -21.40 2.82 -3.31
N LEU A 44 -20.57 1.83 -2.96
CA LEU A 44 -20.77 0.43 -3.33
C LEU A 44 -21.61 -0.34 -2.30
N VAL A 45 -21.53 0.03 -1.02
CA VAL A 45 -22.24 -0.64 0.07
C VAL A 45 -22.97 0.37 0.96
N PRO A 46 -23.85 1.23 0.40
CA PRO A 46 -24.44 2.37 1.09
C PRO A 46 -25.27 2.02 2.33
N HIS A 47 -25.75 0.78 2.46
CA HIS A 47 -26.57 0.32 3.59
C HIS A 47 -25.87 -0.69 4.50
N SER A 48 -24.58 -0.96 4.29
CA SER A 48 -23.84 -1.84 5.19
C SER A 48 -23.75 -1.21 6.58
N THR A 49 -24.03 -2.01 7.61
CA THR A 49 -23.84 -1.67 9.03
C THR A 49 -22.38 -1.78 9.46
N GLU A 50 -21.56 -2.46 8.67
CA GLU A 50 -20.15 -2.79 8.97
C GLU A 50 -19.17 -1.80 8.32
N LYS A 51 -19.64 -0.66 7.80
CA LYS A 51 -18.77 0.29 7.07
C LYS A 51 -17.56 0.76 7.87
N GLU A 52 -17.74 0.97 9.16
CA GLU A 52 -16.66 1.39 10.05
C GLU A 52 -15.60 0.30 10.18
N GLU A 53 -16.01 -0.95 10.43
CA GLU A 53 -15.11 -2.11 10.50
C GLU A 53 -14.41 -2.35 9.15
N MET A 54 -15.12 -2.21 8.04
CA MET A 54 -14.53 -2.31 6.69
C MET A 54 -13.47 -1.23 6.44
N TYR A 55 -13.73 0.00 6.89
CA TYR A 55 -12.76 1.09 6.78
C TYR A 55 -11.55 0.84 7.67
N GLN A 56 -11.75 0.43 8.92
CA GLN A 56 -10.66 0.08 9.84
C GLN A 56 -9.79 -1.04 9.28
N GLY A 57 -10.39 -2.12 8.78
CA GLY A 57 -9.65 -3.22 8.14
C GLY A 57 -8.87 -2.77 6.90
N PHE A 58 -9.39 -1.80 6.14
CA PHE A 58 -8.63 -1.20 5.04
C PHE A 58 -7.43 -0.38 5.53
N VAL A 59 -7.59 0.41 6.59
CA VAL A 59 -6.49 1.18 7.20
C VAL A 59 -5.39 0.25 7.71
N GLU A 60 -5.75 -0.86 8.37
CA GLU A 60 -4.78 -1.87 8.82
C GLU A 60 -3.99 -2.47 7.65
N VAL A 61 -4.65 -2.74 6.52
CA VAL A 61 -3.96 -3.18 5.30
C VAL A 61 -2.97 -2.12 4.82
N LEU A 62 -3.34 -0.83 4.83
CA LEU A 62 -2.41 0.25 4.46
C LEU A 62 -1.21 0.30 5.40
N ASP A 63 -1.40 0.15 6.72
CA ASP A 63 -0.32 0.12 7.71
C ASP A 63 0.67 -1.01 7.44
N HIS A 64 0.15 -2.21 7.16
CA HIS A 64 0.98 -3.37 6.82
C HIS A 64 1.75 -3.16 5.51
N MET A 65 1.12 -2.54 4.50
CA MET A 65 1.79 -2.23 3.24
C MET A 65 2.89 -1.19 3.42
N GLU A 66 2.62 -0.11 4.15
CA GLU A 66 3.60 0.94 4.44
C GLU A 66 4.80 0.38 5.21
N SER A 67 4.55 -0.42 6.27
CA SER A 67 5.62 -1.08 7.03
C SER A 67 6.45 -2.01 6.17
N ARG A 68 5.82 -2.75 5.25
CA ARG A 68 6.53 -3.65 4.34
C ARG A 68 7.41 -2.89 3.36
N ILE A 69 6.91 -1.80 2.77
CA ILE A 69 7.67 -0.94 1.87
C ILE A 69 8.89 -0.35 2.61
N GLN A 70 8.68 0.17 3.83
CA GLN A 70 9.76 0.70 4.65
C GLN A 70 10.87 -0.33 4.90
N ARG A 71 10.51 -1.57 5.23
CA ARG A 71 11.48 -2.67 5.42
C ARG A 71 12.19 -3.07 4.13
N GLN A 72 11.54 -2.95 2.96
CA GLN A 72 12.20 -3.20 1.68
C GLN A 72 13.31 -2.17 1.44
N TYR A 73 13.05 -0.89 1.67
CA TYR A 73 14.06 0.16 1.56
C TYR A 73 15.21 -0.01 2.55
N GLU A 74 14.91 -0.35 3.80
CA GLU A 74 15.94 -0.65 4.81
C GLU A 74 16.83 -1.83 4.40
N GLY A 75 16.22 -2.91 3.87
CA GLY A 75 16.96 -4.06 3.36
C GLY A 75 17.83 -3.75 2.14
N GLU A 76 17.34 -2.93 1.22
CA GLU A 76 18.09 -2.46 0.05
C GLU A 76 19.29 -1.59 0.45
N ALA A 77 19.10 -0.66 1.38
CA ALA A 77 20.19 0.18 1.89
C ALA A 77 21.32 -0.65 2.54
N ILE A 78 20.96 -1.66 3.35
CA ILE A 78 21.94 -2.57 3.97
C ILE A 78 22.71 -3.37 2.90
N LEU A 79 22.03 -3.82 1.85
CA LEU A 79 22.65 -4.55 0.74
C LEU A 79 23.64 -3.67 -0.02
N GLU A 80 23.27 -2.43 -0.34
CA GLU A 80 24.15 -1.46 -1.02
C GLU A 80 25.39 -1.14 -0.18
N GLU A 81 25.23 -0.86 1.12
CA GLU A 81 26.36 -0.62 2.03
C GLU A 81 27.31 -1.82 2.10
N THR A 82 26.77 -3.05 2.13
CA THR A 82 27.58 -4.27 2.21
C THR A 82 28.34 -4.54 0.91
N LEU A 83 27.71 -4.30 -0.24
CA LEU A 83 28.34 -4.45 -1.55
C LEU A 83 29.47 -3.43 -1.75
N HIS A 84 29.23 -2.15 -1.45
CA HIS A 84 30.24 -1.11 -1.57
C HIS A 84 31.42 -1.27 -0.61
N LYS A 85 31.20 -1.88 0.56
CA LYS A 85 32.28 -2.20 1.51
C LYS A 85 33.16 -3.34 1.02
N ASN A 86 32.58 -4.36 0.38
CA ASN A 86 33.33 -5.49 -0.16
C ASN A 86 34.11 -5.16 -1.45
N ASP A 87 33.71 -4.12 -2.20
CA ASP A 87 34.46 -3.64 -3.37
C ASP A 87 35.65 -2.73 -3.00
N ALA A 88 35.77 -2.33 -1.73
CA ALA A 88 36.82 -1.44 -1.22
C ALA A 88 37.94 -2.17 -0.43
N ASP A 89 37.78 -3.47 -0.17
CA ASP A 89 38.76 -4.38 0.44
C ASP A 89 39.44 -5.27 -0.63
#